data_AF-A0A0G4MTV6-F1
#
_entry.id   AF-A0A0G4MTV6-F1
#
_cell.length_a   1.000
_cell.length_b   1.000
_cell.length_c   1.000
_cell.angle_alpha   90.00
_cell.angle_beta   90.00
_cell.angle_gamma   90.00
#
_symmetry.space_group_name_H-M   'P 1'
#
loop_
_entity.id
_entity.type
_entity.pdbx_description
1 polymer ?
#
loop_
_entity_poly.entity_id
_entity_poly.type
_entity_poly.pdbx_seq_one_letter_code
_entity_poly.pdbx_strand_id
1 'polypeptide(L)'
;MNERTALHEISHTLGIGQTAAFDRKCAAGDWATALPLLRSWDGASAVINCGGSHIWPYGLNYDNEWSTTNADRHVRLINAMIRD
;
A
#
# COMPACT_ATOMS: atom_id res chain seq x y z
N MET A 1 -3.76 4.87 20.36
CA MET A 1 -3.15 4.80 19.02
C MET A 1 -1.95 3.86 19.10
N ASN A 2 -1.81 2.93 18.17
CA ASN A 2 -0.68 1.99 18.11
C ASN A 2 0.17 2.26 16.85
N GLU A 3 1.33 1.60 16.75
CA GLU A 3 2.26 1.78 15.63
C GLU A 3 1.63 1.45 14.27
N ARG A 4 0.83 0.38 14.21
CA ARG A 4 0.04 0.05 13.01
C ARG A 4 -0.80 1.23 12.54
N THR A 5 -1.58 1.85 13.45
CA THR A 5 -2.44 3.00 13.09
C THR A 5 -1.56 4.14 12.62
N ALA A 6 -0.47 4.44 13.33
CA ALA A 6 0.41 5.52 12.93
C ALA A 6 0.94 5.33 11.50
N LEU A 7 1.41 4.13 11.13
CA LEU A 7 1.87 3.86 9.77
C LEU A 7 0.75 4.01 8.73
N HIS A 8 -0.43 3.44 9.00
CA HIS A 8 -1.60 3.55 8.12
C HIS A 8 -1.98 5.01 7.85
N GLU A 9 -2.13 5.82 8.89
CA GLU A 9 -2.52 7.24 8.73
C GLU A 9 -1.41 8.10 8.11
N ILE A 10 -0.13 7.77 8.37
CA ILE A 10 0.99 8.40 7.67
C ILE A 10 0.91 8.12 6.17
N SER A 11 0.53 6.92 5.75
CA SER A 11 0.39 6.59 4.32
C SER A 11 -0.66 7.48 3.62
N HIS A 12 -1.77 7.79 4.29
CA HIS A 12 -2.77 8.73 3.78
C HIS A 12 -2.21 10.14 3.67
N THR A 13 -1.44 10.59 4.67
CA THR A 13 -0.76 11.89 4.63
C THR A 13 0.21 12.00 3.45
N LEU A 14 0.81 10.88 3.03
CA LEU A 14 1.71 10.79 1.88
C LEU A 14 0.99 10.61 0.53
N GLY A 15 -0.34 10.53 0.52
CA GLY A 15 -1.15 10.59 -0.72
C GLY A 15 -1.94 9.33 -1.05
N ILE A 16 -1.80 8.23 -0.29
CA ILE A 16 -2.61 7.02 -0.47
C ILE A 16 -4.07 7.36 -0.21
N GLY A 17 -4.94 7.15 -1.20
CA GLY A 17 -6.37 7.42 -1.05
C GLY A 17 -6.77 8.89 -0.98
N GLN A 18 -5.85 9.82 -1.30
CA GLN A 18 -6.06 11.28 -1.21
C GLN A 18 -5.87 12.02 -2.53
N THR A 19 -5.30 11.37 -3.55
CA THR A 19 -4.88 12.05 -4.79
C THR A 19 -5.54 11.46 -6.03
N ALA A 20 -5.80 12.31 -7.04
CA ALA A 20 -6.28 11.86 -8.34
C ALA A 20 -5.26 10.95 -9.07
N ALA A 21 -3.97 11.04 -8.72
CA ALA A 21 -2.94 10.14 -9.22
C ALA A 21 -3.14 8.73 -8.66
N PHE A 22 -3.37 8.62 -7.34
CA PHE A 22 -3.72 7.36 -6.70
C PHE A 22 -4.96 6.72 -7.33
N ASP A 23 -6.06 7.47 -7.47
CA ASP A 23 -7.31 6.94 -8.04
C ASP A 23 -7.10 6.40 -9.45
N ARG A 24 -6.33 7.12 -10.28
CA ARG A 24 -6.00 6.70 -11.65
C ARG A 24 -5.18 5.43 -11.67
N LYS A 25 -4.12 5.35 -10.86
CA LYS A 25 -3.26 4.18 -10.75
C LYS A 25 -4.01 2.97 -10.22
N CYS A 26 -4.89 3.17 -9.25
CA CYS A 26 -5.78 2.14 -8.74
C CYS A 26 -6.75 1.62 -9.81
N ALA A 27 -7.36 2.50 -10.60
CA ALA A 27 -8.26 2.11 -11.68
C ALA A 27 -7.54 1.36 -12.81
N ALA A 28 -6.29 1.73 -13.12
CA ALA A 28 -5.49 1.09 -14.15
C ALA A 28 -4.78 -0.19 -13.68
N GLY A 29 -4.49 -0.30 -12.37
CA GLY A 29 -3.68 -1.39 -11.81
C GLY A 29 -2.21 -1.36 -12.25
N ASP A 30 -1.71 -0.23 -12.72
CA ASP A 30 -0.43 -0.08 -13.42
C ASP A 30 0.67 0.58 -12.56
N TRP A 31 0.90 0.00 -11.40
CA TRP A 31 1.96 0.43 -10.47
C TRP A 31 3.34 -0.06 -10.94
N ALA A 32 4.05 0.77 -11.70
CA ALA A 32 5.31 0.41 -12.37
C ALA A 32 6.41 -0.05 -11.39
N THR A 33 6.48 0.54 -10.20
CA THR A 33 7.47 0.23 -9.17
C THR A 33 6.87 -0.64 -8.06
N ALA A 34 5.65 -0.34 -7.62
CA ALA A 34 5.07 -1.03 -6.47
C ALA A 34 4.62 -2.48 -6.80
N LEU A 35 4.10 -2.74 -8.01
CA LEU A 35 3.62 -4.07 -8.38
C LEU A 35 4.74 -5.11 -8.52
N PRO A 36 5.89 -4.83 -9.16
CA PRO A 36 7.02 -5.74 -9.16
C PRO A 36 7.57 -6.00 -7.75
N LEU A 37 7.61 -4.97 -6.89
CA LEU A 37 8.04 -5.11 -5.50
C LEU A 37 7.13 -6.08 -4.74
N LEU A 38 5.81 -5.89 -4.82
CA LEU A 38 4.84 -6.80 -4.22
C LEU A 38 5.03 -8.24 -4.72
N ARG A 39 5.16 -8.43 -6.03
CA ARG A 39 5.33 -9.76 -6.65
C ARG A 39 6.63 -10.46 -6.25
N SER A 40 7.66 -9.70 -5.87
CA SER A 40 8.89 -10.27 -5.31
C SER A 40 8.69 -10.92 -3.94
N TRP A 41 7.63 -10.55 -3.22
CA TRP A 41 7.29 -11.10 -1.91
C TRP A 41 6.23 -12.18 -1.96
N ASP A 42 5.16 -11.93 -2.74
CA ASP A 42 3.92 -12.71 -2.66
C ASP A 42 3.68 -13.56 -3.92
N GLY A 43 4.64 -13.53 -4.85
CA GLY A 43 4.61 -14.31 -6.09
C GLY A 43 4.06 -13.54 -7.29
N ALA A 44 4.29 -14.08 -8.48
CA ALA A 44 4.04 -13.39 -9.75
C ALA A 44 2.56 -13.00 -9.99
N SER A 45 1.61 -13.70 -9.37
CA SER A 45 0.18 -13.42 -9.49
C SER A 45 -0.32 -12.34 -8.53
N ALA A 46 0.53 -11.80 -7.65
CA ALA A 46 0.12 -10.77 -6.70
C ALA A 46 -0.32 -9.49 -7.43
N VAL A 47 -1.34 -8.84 -6.85
CA VAL A 47 -1.95 -7.60 -7.35
C VAL A 47 -2.14 -6.62 -6.20
N ILE A 48 -1.99 -5.33 -6.49
CA ILE A 48 -2.37 -4.25 -5.57
C ILE A 48 -3.83 -3.92 -5.87
N ASN A 49 -4.68 -4.08 -4.88
CA ASN A 49 -6.07 -3.68 -4.92
C ASN A 49 -6.25 -2.35 -4.18
N CYS A 50 -7.23 -1.58 -4.60
CA CYS A 50 -7.63 -0.36 -3.92
C CYS A 50 -9.13 -0.34 -3.67
N GLY A 51 -9.55 0.31 -2.59
CA GLY A 51 -10.96 0.50 -2.26
C GLY A 51 -11.16 1.74 -1.40
N GLY A 52 -11.88 2.73 -1.93
CA GLY A 52 -11.96 4.04 -1.31
C GLY A 52 -10.56 4.62 -1.11
N SER A 53 -10.22 4.98 0.13
CA SER A 53 -8.90 5.49 0.46
C SER A 53 -7.85 4.41 0.78
N HIS A 54 -8.20 3.12 0.74
CA HIS A 54 -7.35 2.03 1.22
C HIS A 54 -6.73 1.19 0.10
N ILE A 55 -5.69 0.43 0.46
CA ILE A 55 -5.05 -0.58 -0.40
C ILE A 55 -4.94 -1.93 0.30
N TRP A 56 -4.81 -3.01 -0.48
CA TRP A 56 -4.36 -4.31 0.01
C TRP A 56 -3.62 -5.08 -1.09
N PRO A 57 -2.62 -5.91 -0.76
CA PRO A 57 -2.14 -6.22 0.59
C PRO A 57 -1.29 -5.10 1.23
N TYR A 58 -0.98 -5.25 2.52
CA TYR A 58 -0.11 -4.35 3.31
C TYR A 58 -0.62 -2.91 3.50
N GLY A 59 -1.94 -2.67 3.44
CA GLY A 59 -2.53 -1.38 3.78
C GLY A 59 -2.56 -1.08 5.28
N LEU A 60 -2.45 -2.10 6.14
CA LEU A 60 -2.56 -1.99 7.61
C LEU A 60 -3.93 -1.43 8.07
N ASN A 61 -4.99 -1.79 7.34
CA ASN A 61 -6.37 -1.34 7.50
C ASN A 61 -7.03 -1.88 8.78
N TYR A 62 -6.59 -3.05 9.26
CA TYR A 62 -7.15 -3.71 10.44
C TYR A 62 -6.08 -4.12 11.45
N ASP A 63 -6.44 -4.22 12.73
CA ASP A 63 -5.52 -4.60 13.82
C ASP A 63 -4.84 -5.94 13.60
N ASN A 64 -5.56 -6.91 13.03
CA ASN A 64 -5.04 -8.25 12.75
C ASN A 64 -4.08 -8.32 11.55
N GLU A 65 -3.87 -7.21 10.82
CA GLU A 65 -2.87 -7.15 9.75
C GLU A 65 -1.47 -6.83 10.29
N TRP A 66 -1.34 -6.49 11.57
CA TRP A 66 -0.05 -6.14 12.17
C TRP A 66 0.89 -7.34 12.31
N SER A 67 2.09 -7.18 11.77
CA SER A 67 3.30 -7.91 12.14
C SER A 67 4.50 -7.03 11.80
N THR A 68 5.67 -7.26 12.40
CA THR A 68 6.88 -6.52 12.06
C THR A 68 7.22 -6.64 10.56
N THR A 69 6.97 -7.81 9.96
CA THR A 69 7.15 -8.02 8.52
C THR A 69 6.15 -7.19 7.70
N ASN A 70 4.87 -7.15 8.09
CA ASN A 70 3.87 -6.36 7.38
C ASN A 70 4.10 -4.86 7.54
N ALA A 71 4.64 -4.41 8.67
CA ALA A 71 5.04 -3.03 8.88
C ALA A 71 6.19 -2.62 7.93
N ASP A 72 7.24 -3.43 7.81
CA ASP A 72 8.34 -3.18 6.86
C ASP A 72 7.84 -3.19 5.40
N ARG A 73 7.01 -4.19 5.04
CA ARG A 73 6.42 -4.28 3.70
C ARG A 73 5.50 -3.10 3.39
N HIS A 74 4.70 -2.65 4.37
CA HIS A 74 3.87 -1.45 4.23
C HIS A 74 4.73 -0.24 3.86
N VAL A 75 5.74 0.09 4.67
CA VAL A 75 6.60 1.27 4.42
C VAL A 75 7.26 1.20 3.03
N ARG A 76 7.79 0.03 2.66
CA ARG A 76 8.43 -0.16 1.36
C ARG A 76 7.44 -0.06 0.20
N LEU A 77 6.25 -0.62 0.33
CA LEU A 77 5.22 -0.59 -0.70
C LEU A 77 4.69 0.83 -0.88
N ILE A 78 4.38 1.55 0.20
CA ILE A 78 3.94 2.95 0.14
C ILE A 78 5.01 3.84 -0.52
N ASN A 79 6.28 3.69 -0.14
CA ASN A 79 7.38 4.42 -0.77
C ASN A 79 7.54 4.10 -2.27
N ALA A 80 7.24 2.87 -2.71
CA ALA A 80 7.22 2.52 -4.12
C ALA A 80 6.03 3.15 -4.85
N MET A 81 4.84 3.14 -4.24
CA MET A 81 3.62 3.74 -4.82
C MET A 81 3.74 5.26 -4.96
N ILE A 82 4.41 5.95 -4.03
CA ILE A 82 4.65 7.40 -4.11
C ILE A 82 5.54 7.78 -5.32
N ARG A 83 6.33 6.84 -5.84
CA ARG A 83 7.22 7.05 -6.98
C ARG A 83 6.56 6.78 -8.33
N ASP A 84 5.36 6.20 -8.33
CA ASP A 84 4.58 5.82 -9.53
C ASP A 84 3.56 6.89 -9.92
#